data_AF-A0A3C1Y096-F1
#
_entry.id   AF-A0A3C1Y096-F1
#
_cell.length_a   1.000
_cell.length_b   1.000
_cell.length_c   1.000
_cell.angle_alpha   90.00
_cell.angle_beta   90.00
_cell.angle_gamma   90.00
#
_symmetry.space_group_name_H-M   'P 1'
#
loop_
_entity.id
_entity.type
_entity.pdbx_description
1 polymer ?
#
loop_
_entity_poly.entity_id
_entity_poly.type
_entity_poly.pdbx_seq_one_letter_code
_entity_poly.pdbx_strand_id
1 'polypeptide(L)'
;MAESMHNREVMPHVASRRPIGWRVRTAFAAGACLFAGATAWAAEPPNAEAGRALFLKSTTPACAVCHTLADAGAAGTIGPNLDELKPDANRVTQAVRNGIGVMPAFEALSDAEVQALAQYVSGATGAAQ
;
A
#
# COMPACT_ATOMS: atom_id res chain seq x y z
N MET A 1 35.67 -28.65 44.12
CA MET A 1 35.10 -29.90 43.58
C MET A 1 35.05 -29.70 42.07
N ALA A 2 36.20 -29.82 41.41
CA ALA A 2 36.71 -31.04 40.78
C ALA A 2 36.09 -31.27 39.39
N GLU A 3 36.89 -30.95 38.37
CA GLU A 3 36.80 -31.40 36.97
C GLU A 3 36.60 -32.92 36.83
N SER A 4 35.90 -33.35 35.78
CA SER A 4 36.19 -34.59 35.05
C SER A 4 35.45 -34.52 33.71
N MET A 5 36.06 -34.14 32.59
CA MET A 5 37.09 -34.89 31.85
C MET A 5 36.78 -36.38 31.80
N HIS A 6 36.22 -36.83 30.67
CA HIS A 6 36.43 -38.18 30.15
C HIS A 6 36.83 -38.09 28.68
N ASN A 7 37.94 -38.76 28.41
CA ASN A 7 38.83 -38.65 27.28
C ASN A 7 38.85 -40.00 26.54
N ARG A 8 38.78 -39.92 25.20
CA ARG A 8 39.37 -40.78 24.15
C ARG A 8 39.49 -42.30 24.32
N GLU A 9 39.10 -43.00 23.25
CA GLU A 9 39.78 -44.12 22.54
C GLU A 9 39.13 -44.19 21.13
N VAL A 10 39.71 -43.87 19.96
CA VAL A 10 40.92 -44.28 19.20
C VAL A 10 40.72 -45.58 18.36
N MET A 11 40.39 -45.38 17.06
CA MET A 11 40.92 -46.01 15.81
C MET A 11 40.65 -47.52 15.54
N PRO A 12 40.46 -48.00 14.27
CA PRO A 12 41.51 -47.94 13.24
C PRO A 12 41.09 -47.61 11.79
N HIS A 13 42.14 -47.25 11.06
CA HIS A 13 42.23 -47.01 9.62
C HIS A 13 41.90 -48.25 8.76
N VAL A 14 41.29 -48.01 7.60
CA VAL A 14 41.78 -48.64 6.37
C VAL A 14 41.87 -47.61 5.26
N ALA A 15 43.05 -47.54 4.66
CA ALA A 15 43.41 -46.68 3.55
C ALA A 15 43.34 -47.48 2.24
N SER A 16 42.85 -46.87 1.16
CA SER A 16 43.27 -47.19 -0.22
C SER A 16 42.72 -46.12 -1.16
N ARG A 17 43.48 -45.09 -1.56
CA ARG A 17 44.50 -44.99 -2.62
C ARG A 17 43.96 -44.96 -4.09
N ARG A 18 43.80 -43.71 -4.59
CA ARG A 18 44.16 -43.13 -5.93
C ARG A 18 43.45 -43.71 -7.19
N PRO A 19 43.53 -43.10 -8.40
CA PRO A 19 44.13 -41.83 -8.85
C PRO A 19 43.13 -40.91 -9.63
N ILE A 20 43.30 -39.59 -9.63
CA ILE A 20 43.93 -38.76 -10.70
C ILE A 20 43.54 -39.18 -12.12
N GLY A 21 42.73 -38.32 -12.76
CA GLY A 21 42.90 -37.99 -14.17
C GLY A 21 41.68 -38.29 -15.05
N TRP A 22 40.81 -37.30 -15.23
CA TRP A 22 40.62 -36.80 -16.60
C TRP A 22 40.06 -35.38 -16.62
N ARG A 23 40.73 -34.59 -17.45
CA ARG A 23 40.50 -33.21 -17.76
C ARG A 23 39.49 -33.14 -18.90
N VAL A 24 38.54 -32.18 -18.79
CA VAL A 24 38.05 -31.31 -19.88
C VAL A 24 37.06 -32.03 -20.84
N ARG A 25 35.81 -31.58 -21.07
CA ARG A 25 35.42 -30.41 -21.90
C ARG A 25 33.90 -30.12 -21.80
N THR A 26 33.57 -28.85 -21.51
CA THR A 26 32.49 -27.98 -22.05
C THR A 26 31.21 -28.57 -22.65
N ALA A 27 30.03 -28.10 -22.19
CA ALA A 27 28.93 -27.64 -23.05
C ALA A 27 27.88 -26.83 -22.26
N PHE A 28 27.46 -25.71 -22.83
CA PHE A 28 26.40 -24.79 -22.40
C PHE A 28 25.00 -25.43 -22.43
N ALA A 29 24.15 -25.12 -21.43
CA ALA A 29 22.68 -25.02 -21.54
C ALA A 29 22.18 -24.24 -20.32
N ALA A 30 21.97 -22.92 -20.41
CA ALA A 30 20.66 -22.31 -20.67
C ALA A 30 19.56 -22.77 -19.70
N GLY A 31 19.29 -21.94 -18.67
CA GLY A 31 18.23 -22.19 -17.70
C GLY A 31 18.12 -21.10 -16.65
N ALA A 32 18.04 -19.83 -17.08
CA ALA A 32 17.74 -18.71 -16.19
C ALA A 32 16.27 -18.75 -15.75
N CYS A 33 15.98 -19.36 -14.60
CA CYS A 33 14.69 -19.19 -13.93
C CYS A 33 14.66 -17.85 -13.20
N LEU A 34 14.45 -16.77 -13.97
CA LEU A 34 14.09 -15.46 -13.45
C LEU A 34 12.61 -15.48 -13.03
N PHE A 35 12.33 -15.77 -11.78
CA PHE A 35 11.04 -15.41 -11.17
C PHE A 35 11.03 -13.89 -10.89
N ALA A 36 10.85 -13.10 -11.95
CA ALA A 36 10.43 -11.70 -11.83
C ALA A 36 8.92 -11.66 -11.59
N GLY A 37 8.51 -12.04 -10.37
CA GLY A 37 7.16 -11.80 -9.90
C GLY A 37 7.01 -10.31 -9.63
N ALA A 38 6.50 -9.56 -10.59
CA ALA A 38 5.99 -8.21 -10.36
C ALA A 38 4.78 -8.33 -9.43
N THR A 39 4.98 -8.21 -8.13
CA THR A 39 3.90 -7.81 -7.23
C THR A 39 3.54 -6.38 -7.62
N ALA A 40 2.59 -6.23 -8.53
CA ALA A 40 1.87 -4.97 -8.70
C ALA A 40 1.09 -4.72 -7.41
N TRP A 41 1.77 -4.22 -6.38
CA TRP A 41 1.10 -3.42 -5.38
C TRP A 41 0.55 -2.23 -6.16
N ALA A 42 -0.78 -2.15 -6.25
CA ALA A 42 -1.43 -0.90 -6.60
C ALA A 42 -0.84 0.14 -5.65
N ALA A 43 0.04 0.99 -6.17
CA ALA A 43 0.53 2.10 -5.41
C ALA A 43 -0.71 2.93 -5.08
N GLU A 44 -0.98 3.08 -3.78
CA GLU A 44 -1.92 4.08 -3.30
C GLU A 44 -1.58 5.39 -4.02
N PRO A 45 -2.53 6.07 -4.68
CA PRO A 45 -2.22 7.32 -5.35
C PRO A 45 -1.57 8.23 -4.32
N PRO A 46 -0.51 8.98 -4.68
CA PRO A 46 0.47 9.57 -3.75
C PRO A 46 -0.08 10.51 -2.66
N ASN A 47 -1.40 10.70 -2.56
CA ASN A 47 -2.09 11.55 -1.59
C ASN A 47 -3.37 10.94 -0.99
N ALA A 48 -3.64 9.63 -1.14
CA ALA A 48 -4.91 9.07 -0.65
C ALA A 48 -5.04 9.18 0.87
N GLU A 49 -3.98 8.91 1.63
CA GLU A 49 -4.01 9.03 3.09
C GLU A 49 -4.20 10.48 3.55
N ALA A 50 -3.61 11.44 2.82
CA ALA A 50 -3.80 12.86 3.07
C ALA A 50 -5.25 13.28 2.82
N GLY A 51 -5.83 12.86 1.69
CA GLY A 51 -7.24 13.09 1.36
C GLY A 51 -8.18 12.45 2.38
N ARG A 52 -7.88 11.22 2.82
CA ARG A 52 -8.62 10.52 3.87
C ARG A 52 -8.57 11.25 5.22
N ALA A 53 -7.42 11.81 5.58
CA ALA A 53 -7.27 12.59 6.80
C ALA A 53 -8.11 13.88 6.77
N LEU A 54 -8.11 14.59 5.63
CA LEU A 54 -8.97 15.75 5.38
C LEU A 54 -10.45 15.40 5.50
N PHE A 55 -10.84 14.25 4.95
CA PHE A 55 -12.22 13.76 5.02
C PHE A 55 -12.68 13.47 6.46
N LEU A 56 -11.80 12.86 7.28
CA LEU A 56 -12.15 12.39 8.62
C LEU A 56 -12.06 13.44 9.71
N LYS A 57 -11.07 14.34 9.66
CA LYS A 57 -10.75 15.18 10.84
C LYS A 57 -10.05 16.51 10.56
N SER A 58 -9.37 16.68 9.44
CA SER A 58 -8.58 17.90 9.19
C SER A 58 -9.39 19.03 8.55
N THR A 59 -10.72 18.96 8.62
CA THR A 59 -11.65 19.99 8.18
C THR A 59 -12.69 20.25 9.27
N THR A 60 -13.23 21.48 9.33
CA THR A 60 -14.26 21.87 10.30
C THR A 60 -15.46 22.46 9.55
N PRO A 61 -16.62 21.78 9.52
CA PRO A 61 -16.87 20.43 10.03
C PRO A 61 -16.13 19.36 9.20
N ALA A 62 -15.80 18.22 9.82
CA ALA A 62 -15.24 17.08 9.09
C ALA A 62 -16.25 16.53 8.08
N CYS A 63 -15.80 16.18 6.87
CA CYS A 63 -16.68 15.67 5.81
C CYS A 63 -17.48 14.44 6.25
N ALA A 64 -16.84 13.55 7.02
CA ALA A 64 -17.43 12.33 7.57
C ALA A 64 -18.63 12.55 8.51
N VAL A 65 -18.77 13.75 9.09
CA VAL A 65 -19.94 14.09 9.93
C VAL A 65 -21.20 14.16 9.08
N CYS A 66 -21.08 14.66 7.85
CA CYS A 66 -22.23 14.90 6.99
C CYS A 66 -22.44 13.79 5.95
N HIS A 67 -21.37 13.16 5.46
CA HIS A 67 -21.43 12.24 4.34
C HIS A 67 -21.16 10.78 4.73
N THR A 68 -21.81 9.87 4.01
CA THR A 68 -21.49 8.44 4.01
C THR A 68 -20.39 8.18 2.98
N LEU A 69 -19.37 7.43 3.39
CA LEU A 69 -18.28 6.94 2.55
C LEU A 69 -17.68 5.70 3.21
N ALA A 70 -17.94 4.52 2.63
CA ALA A 70 -17.59 3.23 3.22
C ALA A 70 -16.08 3.06 3.46
N ASP A 71 -15.24 3.53 2.54
CA ASP A 71 -13.77 3.51 2.67
C ASP A 71 -13.27 4.27 3.91
N ALA A 72 -13.92 5.40 4.21
CA ALA A 72 -13.63 6.19 5.39
C ALA A 72 -14.20 5.57 6.69
N GLY A 73 -15.12 4.60 6.57
CA GLY A 73 -15.97 4.15 7.68
C GLY A 73 -16.96 5.23 8.14
N ALA A 74 -17.31 6.17 7.26
CA ALA A 74 -18.21 7.28 7.58
C ALA A 74 -19.66 6.94 7.21
N ALA A 75 -20.60 7.36 8.06
CA ALA A 75 -22.03 7.07 7.94
C ALA A 75 -22.88 8.34 8.12
N GLY A 76 -22.34 9.52 7.78
CA GLY A 76 -23.10 10.77 7.84
C GLY A 76 -24.27 10.76 6.84
N THR A 77 -25.42 11.31 7.26
CA THR A 77 -26.66 11.31 6.46
C THR A 77 -27.24 12.70 6.23
N ILE A 78 -26.47 13.76 6.53
CA ILE A 78 -26.89 15.15 6.28
C ILE A 78 -26.66 15.49 4.80
N GLY A 79 -25.51 15.10 4.27
CA GLY A 79 -25.19 15.15 2.86
C GLY A 79 -25.52 13.83 2.16
N PRO A 80 -25.42 13.79 0.82
CA PRO A 80 -25.60 12.56 0.05
C PRO A 80 -24.59 11.48 0.43
N ASN A 81 -25.00 10.22 0.25
CA ASN A 81 -24.12 9.07 0.26
C ASN A 81 -23.15 9.14 -0.93
N LEU A 82 -21.85 9.22 -0.65
CA LEU A 82 -20.84 9.38 -1.68
C LEU A 82 -20.58 8.06 -2.43
N ASP A 83 -20.77 6.92 -1.79
CA ASP A 83 -20.66 5.59 -2.42
C ASP A 83 -21.71 5.40 -3.53
N GLU A 84 -22.88 6.01 -3.36
CA GLU A 84 -23.96 6.03 -4.34
C GLU A 84 -23.77 7.13 -5.38
N LEU A 85 -23.39 8.33 -4.92
CA LEU A 85 -23.28 9.51 -5.78
C LEU A 85 -22.09 9.43 -6.74
N LYS A 86 -20.99 8.79 -6.32
CA LYS A 86 -19.75 8.59 -7.09
C LYS A 86 -19.28 9.85 -7.84
N PRO A 87 -19.07 10.97 -7.12
CA PRO A 87 -18.64 12.20 -7.78
C PRO A 87 -17.21 12.06 -8.33
N ASP A 88 -16.96 12.60 -9.51
CA ASP A 88 -15.60 12.78 -10.02
C ASP A 88 -14.84 13.85 -9.21
N ALA A 89 -13.52 13.93 -9.41
CA ALA A 89 -12.66 14.84 -8.64
C ALA A 89 -12.98 16.32 -8.90
N ASN A 90 -13.44 16.68 -10.11
CA ASN A 90 -13.80 18.07 -10.42
C ASN A 90 -15.03 18.48 -9.65
N ARG A 91 -16.07 17.62 -9.64
CA ARG A 91 -17.29 17.85 -8.86
C ARG A 91 -16.99 18.00 -7.38
N VAL A 92 -16.12 17.17 -6.81
CA VAL A 92 -15.69 17.31 -5.40
C VAL A 92 -14.98 18.65 -5.19
N THR A 93 -14.06 19.02 -6.08
CA THR A 93 -13.33 20.30 -6.02
C THR A 93 -14.29 21.49 -6.01
N GLN A 94 -15.26 21.52 -6.94
CA GLN A 94 -16.24 22.62 -7.01
C GLN A 94 -17.12 22.68 -5.76
N ALA A 95 -17.58 21.55 -5.24
CA ALA A 95 -18.40 21.52 -4.03
C ALA A 95 -17.62 22.00 -2.80
N VAL A 96 -16.36 21.59 -2.66
CA VAL A 96 -15.49 22.01 -1.54
C VAL A 96 -15.15 23.50 -1.61
N ARG A 97 -14.91 24.02 -2.82
CA ARG A 97 -14.54 25.43 -3.02
C ARG A 97 -15.72 26.39 -2.90
N ASN A 98 -16.88 26.02 -3.43
CA ASN A 98 -18.00 26.94 -3.55
C ASN A 98 -19.08 26.70 -2.48
N GLY A 99 -19.04 25.55 -1.81
CA GLY A 99 -20.18 25.06 -1.04
C GLY A 99 -21.35 24.66 -1.93
N ILE A 100 -22.33 23.96 -1.35
CA ILE A 100 -23.58 23.61 -2.02
C ILE A 100 -24.70 23.35 -1.00
N GLY A 101 -25.74 24.18 -1.05
CA GLY A 101 -26.85 24.10 -0.09
C GLY A 101 -26.36 24.34 1.34
N VAL A 102 -26.53 23.34 2.21
CA VAL A 102 -26.06 23.38 3.61
C VAL A 102 -24.57 23.05 3.77
N MET A 103 -23.93 22.51 2.73
CA MET A 103 -22.49 22.22 2.75
C MET A 103 -21.71 23.53 2.60
N PRO A 104 -20.90 23.93 3.59
CA PRO A 104 -20.14 25.18 3.53
C PRO A 104 -18.99 25.08 2.50
N ALA A 105 -18.48 26.23 2.07
CA ALA A 105 -17.20 26.32 1.38
C ALA A 105 -16.04 26.14 2.39
N PHE A 106 -14.96 25.47 1.96
CA PHE A 106 -13.77 25.24 2.78
C PHE A 106 -12.62 26.14 2.31
N GLU A 107 -12.76 27.44 2.55
CA GLU A 107 -11.83 28.48 2.07
C GLU A 107 -10.42 28.34 2.65
N ALA A 108 -10.28 27.71 3.83
CA ALA A 108 -9.00 27.53 4.50
C ALA A 108 -8.12 26.44 3.88
N LEU A 109 -8.66 25.58 3.00
CA LEU A 109 -7.88 24.53 2.36
C LEU A 109 -7.04 25.09 1.21
N SER A 110 -5.78 24.68 1.14
CA SER A 110 -4.92 24.93 -0.02
C SER A 110 -5.39 24.13 -1.25
N ASP A 111 -4.94 24.52 -2.44
CA ASP A 111 -5.28 23.79 -3.68
C ASP A 111 -4.80 22.35 -3.66
N ALA A 112 -3.63 22.10 -3.08
CA ALA A 112 -3.10 20.75 -2.91
C ALA A 112 -3.97 19.89 -1.99
N GLU A 113 -4.47 20.45 -0.89
CA GLU A 113 -5.38 19.75 0.02
C GLU A 113 -6.72 19.46 -0.64
N VAL A 114 -7.29 20.41 -1.37
CA VAL A 114 -8.55 20.18 -2.10
C VAL A 114 -8.35 19.12 -3.18
N GLN A 115 -7.23 19.13 -3.90
CA GLN A 115 -6.93 18.11 -4.90
C GLN A 115 -6.75 16.73 -4.26
N ALA A 116 -6.04 16.63 -3.13
CA ALA A 116 -5.87 15.38 -2.39
C ALA A 116 -7.22 14.82 -1.89
N LEU A 117 -8.08 15.69 -1.32
CA LEU A 117 -9.42 15.32 -0.89
C LEU A 117 -10.30 14.86 -2.06
N ALA A 118 -10.25 15.58 -3.19
CA ALA A 118 -11.03 15.27 -4.38
C ALA A 118 -10.63 13.93 -5.00
N GLN A 119 -9.32 13.67 -5.12
CA GLN A 119 -8.79 12.40 -5.62
C GLN A 119 -9.15 11.24 -4.70
N TYR A 120 -9.08 11.45 -3.39
CA TYR A 120 -9.48 10.44 -2.42
C TYR A 120 -10.96 10.09 -2.54
N VAL A 121 -11.87 11.09 -2.55
CA VAL A 121 -13.32 10.83 -2.62
C VAL A 121 -13.72 10.15 -3.94
N SER A 122 -13.19 10.61 -5.09
CA SER A 122 -13.52 9.99 -6.38
C SER A 122 -12.94 8.58 -6.50
N GLY A 123 -11.71 8.36 -6.02
CA GLY A 123 -11.06 7.05 -6.00
C GLY A 123 -11.78 6.05 -5.09
N ALA A 124 -12.11 6.46 -3.86
CA ALA A 124 -12.78 5.63 -2.87
C ALA A 124 -14.18 5.16 -3.31
N THR A 125 -14.87 5.95 -4.13
CA THR A 125 -16.22 5.64 -4.63
C THR A 125 -16.21 4.87 -5.96
N GLY A 126 -15.02 4.67 -6.54
CA GLY A 126 -14.84 4.03 -7.85
C GLY A 126 -15.33 4.88 -9.03
N ALA A 127 -15.39 6.20 -8.86
CA ALA A 127 -15.69 7.12 -9.96
C ALA A 127 -14.53 7.16 -10.96
N ALA A 128 -14.83 7.17 -12.26
CA ALA A 128 -13.83 7.47 -13.28
C ALA A 128 -13.35 8.92 -13.10
N GLN A 129 -12.04 9.13 -13.20
CA GLN A 129 -11.38 10.42 -12.91
C GLN A 129 -11.78 11.53 -13.87
#